data_AF-A0A1H8WRF6-F1
#
_entry.id   AF-A0A1H8WRF6-F1
#
_cell.length_a   1.000
_cell.length_b   1.000
_cell.length_c   1.000
_cell.angle_alpha   90.00
_cell.angle_beta   90.00
_cell.angle_gamma   90.00
#
_symmetry.space_group_name_H-M   'P 1'
#
loop_
_entity.id
_entity.type
_entity.pdbx_description
1 polymer ?
#
loop_
_entity_poly.entity_id
_entity_poly.type
_entity_poly.pdbx_seq_one_letter_code
_entity_poly.pdbx_strand_id
1 'polypeptide(L)'
;MSAAEETAEALVDVWVEEVRRLVPEVQAVREKYDRDSRAMDRNDSWPPLTEEDMFANWRRLWAAQHHLVWAAYQLERWVARLARERRQKKPKPDPVLADLRNALEHLDEADLDEFTAMATSNPARTTSLRKLPGGQLLIGTGGNPRRLFNLIDSAEIEERAWAVTTSTDRLEQEGEDYAHDLMARGEWPPWEPDDEEEG
;
A
#
# COMPACT_ATOMS: atom_id res chain seq x y z
N MET A 1 12.08 13.50 -23.85
CA MET A 1 11.72 13.55 -22.42
C MET A 1 12.81 14.34 -21.70
N SER A 2 12.49 15.08 -20.63
CA SER A 2 13.54 15.74 -19.83
C SER A 2 14.07 14.79 -18.75
N ALA A 3 15.31 14.96 -18.27
CA ALA A 3 15.84 14.14 -17.18
C ALA A 3 14.98 14.20 -15.90
N ALA A 4 14.33 15.34 -15.65
CA ALA A 4 13.41 15.52 -14.52
C ALA A 4 12.09 14.75 -14.72
N GLU A 5 11.61 14.66 -15.96
CA GLU A 5 10.43 13.90 -16.33
C GLU A 5 10.71 12.39 -16.24
N GLU A 6 11.84 11.93 -16.80
CA GLU A 6 12.29 10.53 -16.73
C GLU A 6 12.45 10.06 -15.28
N THR A 7 13.10 10.87 -14.44
CA THR A 7 13.25 10.57 -13.00
C THR A 7 11.89 10.52 -12.29
N ALA A 8 10.97 11.43 -12.62
CA ALA A 8 9.65 11.45 -11.99
C ALA A 8 8.83 10.23 -12.40
N GLU A 9 8.93 9.80 -13.66
CA GLU A 9 8.30 8.59 -14.17
C GLU A 9 8.84 7.33 -13.48
N ALA A 10 10.17 7.17 -13.42
CA ALA A 10 10.79 6.04 -12.72
C ALA A 10 10.40 5.98 -11.23
N LEU A 11 10.26 7.14 -10.57
CA LEU A 11 9.82 7.17 -9.17
C LEU A 11 8.32 6.85 -9.03
N VAL A 12 7.49 7.18 -10.02
CA VAL A 12 6.11 6.70 -10.06
C VAL A 12 6.10 5.17 -10.17
N ASP A 13 6.88 4.58 -11.07
CA ASP A 13 7.02 3.13 -11.24
C ASP A 13 7.36 2.43 -9.91
N VAL A 14 8.41 2.91 -9.22
CA VAL A 14 8.83 2.39 -7.91
C VAL A 14 7.70 2.37 -6.89
N TRP A 15 6.90 3.43 -6.80
CA TRP A 15 5.83 3.50 -5.81
C TRP A 15 4.56 2.75 -6.24
N VAL A 16 4.29 2.60 -7.54
CA VAL A 16 3.23 1.72 -8.04
C VAL A 16 3.56 0.28 -7.67
N GLU A 17 4.78 -0.18 -7.97
CA GLU A 17 5.24 -1.53 -7.63
C GLU A 17 5.15 -1.79 -6.12
N GLU A 18 5.60 -0.82 -5.31
CA GLU A 18 5.55 -0.98 -3.85
C GLU A 18 4.12 -1.04 -3.30
N VAL A 19 3.19 -0.24 -3.85
CA VAL A 19 1.77 -0.34 -3.50
C VAL A 19 1.21 -1.70 -3.92
N ARG A 20 1.46 -2.15 -5.15
CA ARG A 20 1.02 -3.46 -5.67
C ARG A 20 1.58 -4.62 -4.82
N ARG A 21 2.80 -4.48 -4.29
CA ARG A 21 3.42 -5.45 -3.38
C ARG A 21 2.79 -5.45 -1.98
N LEU A 22 2.52 -4.26 -1.43
CA LEU A 22 2.05 -4.09 -0.04
C LEU A 22 0.57 -4.39 0.16
N VAL A 23 -0.29 -4.15 -0.83
CA VAL A 23 -1.74 -4.42 -0.71
C VAL A 23 -2.03 -5.89 -0.35
N PRO A 24 -1.55 -6.90 -1.11
CA PRO A 24 -1.78 -8.30 -0.75
C PRO A 24 -1.11 -8.68 0.57
N GLU A 25 0.02 -8.08 0.92
CA GLU A 25 0.68 -8.30 2.22
C GLU A 25 -0.22 -7.82 3.38
N VAL A 26 -0.77 -6.61 3.29
CA VAL A 26 -1.68 -6.06 4.31
C VAL A 26 -2.95 -6.90 4.41
N GLN A 27 -3.52 -7.32 3.29
CA GLN A 27 -4.71 -8.19 3.27
C GLN A 27 -4.41 -9.53 3.95
N ALA A 28 -3.32 -10.20 3.59
CA ALA A 28 -2.94 -11.49 4.18
C ALA A 28 -2.67 -11.39 5.69
N VAL A 29 -1.96 -10.34 6.14
CA VAL A 29 -1.68 -10.12 7.57
C VAL A 29 -2.97 -9.81 8.32
N ARG A 30 -3.89 -9.04 7.73
CA ARG A 30 -5.19 -8.74 8.33
C ARG A 30 -6.05 -9.99 8.47
N GLU A 31 -6.15 -10.79 7.41
CA GLU A 31 -6.90 -12.04 7.42
C GLU A 31 -6.38 -13.00 8.48
N LYS A 32 -5.04 -13.11 8.63
CA LYS A 32 -4.42 -13.90 9.68
C LYS A 32 -4.79 -13.35 11.06
N TYR A 33 -4.65 -12.03 11.28
CA TYR A 33 -4.99 -11.40 12.55
C TYR A 33 -6.45 -11.67 12.94
N ASP A 34 -7.40 -11.42 12.03
CA ASP A 34 -8.83 -11.62 12.26
C ASP A 34 -9.17 -13.11 12.53
N ARG A 35 -8.49 -14.03 11.85
CA ARG A 35 -8.65 -15.47 12.07
C ARG A 35 -8.17 -15.87 13.46
N ASP A 36 -6.97 -15.44 13.83
CA ASP A 36 -6.34 -15.77 15.11
C ASP A 36 -7.11 -15.13 16.28
N SER A 37 -7.57 -13.88 16.13
CA SER A 37 -8.43 -13.21 17.10
C SER A 37 -9.71 -14.01 17.36
N ARG A 38 -10.41 -14.44 16.31
CA ARG A 38 -11.63 -15.26 16.45
C ARG A 38 -11.35 -16.64 17.05
N ALA A 39 -10.20 -17.24 16.75
CA ALA A 39 -9.80 -18.51 17.33
C ALA A 39 -9.47 -18.38 18.82
N MET A 40 -8.82 -17.28 19.22
CA MET A 40 -8.55 -16.96 20.63
C MET A 40 -9.86 -16.72 21.40
N ASP A 41 -10.78 -15.92 20.85
CA ASP A 41 -12.10 -15.64 21.48
C ASP A 41 -12.92 -16.92 21.70
N ARG A 42 -12.82 -17.88 20.78
CA ARG A 42 -13.52 -19.18 20.88
C ARG A 42 -12.75 -20.23 21.66
N ASN A 43 -11.52 -19.93 22.10
CA ASN A 43 -10.58 -20.91 22.65
C ASN A 43 -10.41 -22.14 21.74
N ASP A 44 -10.37 -21.90 20.43
CA ASP A 44 -10.45 -22.90 19.34
C ASP A 44 -9.21 -22.81 18.45
N SER A 45 -8.03 -22.89 19.07
CA SER A 45 -6.73 -22.88 18.39
C SER A 45 -5.89 -24.08 18.80
N TRP A 46 -5.21 -24.68 17.82
CA TRP A 46 -4.23 -25.74 18.05
C TRP A 46 -2.97 -25.50 17.20
N PRO A 47 -1.80 -25.26 17.82
CA PRO A 47 -1.58 -25.07 19.26
C PRO A 47 -2.35 -23.85 19.80
N PRO A 48 -2.59 -23.78 21.13
CA PRO A 48 -3.26 -22.63 21.73
C PRO A 48 -2.52 -21.32 21.41
N LEU A 49 -3.26 -20.34 20.90
CA LEU A 49 -2.76 -18.98 20.68
C LEU A 49 -2.56 -18.28 22.03
N THR A 50 -1.46 -17.55 22.14
CA THR A 50 -1.12 -16.74 23.30
C THR A 50 -1.39 -15.25 23.04
N GLU A 51 -1.42 -14.45 24.10
CA GLU A 51 -1.44 -12.99 23.98
C GLU A 51 -0.20 -12.47 23.24
N GLU A 52 0.95 -13.13 23.38
CA GLU A 52 2.18 -12.80 22.66
C GLU A 52 2.03 -13.01 21.15
N ASP A 53 1.37 -14.09 20.72
CA ASP A 53 1.07 -14.35 19.30
C ASP A 53 0.17 -13.25 18.73
N MET A 54 -0.85 -12.83 19.48
CA MET A 54 -1.74 -11.75 19.07
C MET A 54 -1.02 -10.41 18.99
N PHE A 55 -0.14 -10.11 19.94
CA PHE A 55 0.66 -8.89 19.93
C PHE A 55 1.67 -8.88 18.76
N ALA A 56 2.27 -10.03 18.43
CA ALA A 56 3.14 -10.18 17.26
C ALA A 56 2.37 -9.96 15.95
N ASN A 57 1.17 -10.55 15.82
CA ASN A 57 0.30 -10.32 14.67
C ASN A 57 -0.11 -8.85 14.55
N TRP A 58 -0.45 -8.19 15.67
CA TRP A 58 -0.78 -6.77 15.70
C TRP A 58 0.38 -5.89 15.22
N ARG A 59 1.60 -6.09 15.74
CA ARG A 59 2.78 -5.32 15.32
C ARG A 59 3.03 -5.43 13.81
N ARG A 60 2.86 -6.64 13.26
CA ARG A 60 3.02 -6.88 11.81
C ARG A 60 1.95 -6.17 11.02
N LEU A 61 0.69 -6.27 11.44
CA LEU A 61 -0.43 -5.58 10.79
C LEU A 61 -0.22 -4.06 10.80
N TRP A 62 0.11 -3.51 11.97
CA TRP A 62 0.38 -2.10 12.17
C TRP A 62 1.47 -1.57 11.21
N ALA A 63 2.61 -2.26 11.18
CA ALA A 63 3.73 -1.88 10.31
C ALA A 63 3.36 -1.96 8.82
N ALA A 64 2.69 -3.03 8.38
CA ALA A 64 2.29 -3.20 6.99
C ALA A 64 1.29 -2.11 6.55
N GLN A 65 0.29 -1.82 7.38
CA GLN A 65 -0.69 -0.75 7.10
C GLN A 65 -0.02 0.62 7.02
N HIS A 66 0.88 0.93 7.96
CA HIS A 66 1.63 2.18 7.96
C HIS A 66 2.50 2.32 6.70
N HIS A 67 3.15 1.23 6.29
CA HIS A 67 3.97 1.24 5.07
C HIS A 67 3.12 1.48 3.83
N LEU A 68 1.96 0.82 3.71
CA LEU A 68 1.05 1.01 2.59
C LEU A 68 0.54 2.45 2.49
N VAL A 69 0.17 3.08 3.62
CA VAL A 69 -0.20 4.50 3.64
C VAL A 69 0.94 5.38 3.13
N TRP A 70 2.17 5.10 3.56
CA TRP A 70 3.33 5.88 3.13
C TRP A 70 3.61 5.72 1.63
N ALA A 71 3.59 4.49 1.12
CA ALA A 71 3.79 4.18 -0.29
C ALA A 71 2.72 4.86 -1.17
N ALA A 72 1.45 4.73 -0.80
CA ALA A 72 0.34 5.37 -1.50
C ALA A 72 0.47 6.91 -1.51
N TYR A 73 0.85 7.51 -0.38
CA TYR A 73 1.06 8.95 -0.32
C TYR A 73 2.24 9.41 -1.19
N GLN A 74 3.36 8.67 -1.19
CA GLN A 74 4.50 8.99 -2.07
C GLN A 74 4.12 8.87 -3.54
N LEU A 75 3.34 7.84 -3.91
CA LEU A 75 2.80 7.69 -5.26
C LEU A 75 2.02 8.93 -5.69
N GLU A 76 1.07 9.42 -4.88
CA GLU A 76 0.31 10.64 -5.22
C GLU A 76 1.22 11.85 -5.44
N ARG A 77 2.28 12.00 -4.65
CA ARG A 77 3.23 13.11 -4.81
C ARG A 77 4.03 13.01 -6.11
N TRP A 78 4.48 11.81 -6.47
CA TRP A 78 5.27 11.61 -7.69
C TRP A 78 4.42 11.68 -8.95
N VAL A 79 3.19 11.17 -8.92
CA VAL A 79 2.22 11.37 -10.01
C VAL A 79 1.95 12.86 -10.23
N ALA A 80 1.73 13.62 -9.15
CA ALA A 80 1.58 15.07 -9.22
C ALA A 80 2.81 15.79 -9.77
N ARG A 81 4.01 15.30 -9.42
CA ARG A 81 5.28 15.82 -9.93
C ARG A 81 5.40 15.55 -11.44
N LEU A 82 5.14 14.32 -11.88
CA LEU A 82 5.19 13.90 -13.27
C LEU A 82 4.21 14.71 -14.13
N ALA A 83 2.97 14.87 -13.68
CA ALA A 83 1.98 15.70 -14.36
C ALA A 83 2.48 17.14 -14.58
N ARG A 84 3.20 17.70 -13.59
CA ARG A 84 3.79 19.04 -13.72
C ARG A 84 4.91 19.08 -14.78
N GLU A 85 5.80 18.10 -14.80
CA GLU A 85 6.86 18.03 -15.82
C GLU A 85 6.27 17.90 -17.23
N ARG A 86 5.18 17.13 -17.37
CA ARG A 86 4.42 16.95 -18.63
C ARG A 86 3.50 18.13 -18.98
N ARG A 87 3.46 19.19 -18.15
CA ARG A 87 2.53 20.34 -18.27
C ARG A 87 1.05 19.92 -18.36
N GLN A 88 0.72 18.81 -17.71
CA GLN A 88 -0.63 18.28 -17.60
C GLN A 88 -1.31 18.81 -16.33
N LYS A 89 -2.64 18.63 -16.27
CA LYS A 89 -3.40 18.95 -15.07
C LYS A 89 -2.96 18.02 -13.93
N LYS A 90 -2.45 18.62 -12.85
CA LYS A 90 -2.10 17.88 -11.63
C LYS A 90 -3.34 17.15 -11.06
N PRO A 91 -3.26 15.84 -10.76
CA PRO A 91 -4.32 15.13 -10.06
C PRO A 91 -4.62 15.73 -8.70
N LYS A 92 -5.88 15.67 -8.28
CA LYS A 92 -6.30 16.14 -6.96
C LYS A 92 -5.85 15.10 -5.93
N PRO A 93 -5.08 15.47 -4.88
CA PRO A 93 -4.71 14.55 -3.81
C PRO A 93 -5.94 14.07 -3.03
N ASP A 94 -5.87 12.86 -2.47
CA ASP A 94 -6.88 12.40 -1.52
C ASP A 94 -6.66 13.06 -0.15
N PRO A 95 -7.62 13.88 0.33
CA PRO A 95 -7.50 14.53 1.63
C PRO A 95 -7.42 13.53 2.79
N VAL A 96 -8.11 12.38 2.72
CA VAL A 96 -8.10 11.36 3.78
C VAL A 96 -6.73 10.71 3.87
N LEU A 97 -6.13 10.36 2.74
CA LEU A 97 -4.77 9.78 2.71
C LEU A 97 -3.73 10.78 3.23
N ALA A 98 -3.84 12.05 2.83
CA ALA A 98 -2.95 13.10 3.31
C ALA A 98 -3.06 13.32 4.82
N ASP A 99 -4.29 13.40 5.36
CA ASP A 99 -4.52 13.58 6.79
C ASP A 99 -4.09 12.34 7.59
N LEU A 100 -4.35 11.14 7.09
CA LEU A 100 -3.90 9.88 7.69
C LEU A 100 -2.37 9.77 7.74
N ARG A 101 -1.68 10.04 6.62
CA ARG A 101 -0.21 10.06 6.59
C ARG A 101 0.37 11.07 7.58
N ASN A 102 -0.22 12.27 7.68
CA ASN A 102 0.23 13.28 8.63
C ASN A 102 -0.10 12.89 10.09
N ALA A 103 -1.18 12.15 10.34
CA ALA A 103 -1.48 11.65 11.67
C ALA A 103 -0.47 10.57 12.09
N LEU A 104 -0.06 9.70 11.17
CA LEU A 104 0.97 8.69 11.41
C LEU A 104 2.36 9.31 11.62
N GLU A 105 2.72 10.33 10.85
CA GLU A 105 4.01 11.03 10.97
C GLU A 105 4.20 11.71 12.34
N HIS A 106 3.11 12.19 12.95
CA HIS A 106 3.11 12.90 14.23
C HIS A 106 2.47 12.08 15.36
N LEU A 107 2.44 10.76 15.21
CA LEU A 107 1.77 9.87 16.16
C LEU A 107 2.46 9.88 17.54
N ASP A 108 3.76 10.15 17.58
CA ASP A 108 4.56 10.28 18.81
C ASP A 108 4.15 11.50 19.66
N GLU A 109 3.44 12.46 19.07
CA GLU A 109 2.94 13.66 19.75
C GLU A 109 1.50 13.48 20.27
N ALA A 110 0.87 12.32 20.05
CA ALA A 110 -0.52 12.05 20.39
C ALA A 110 -0.72 11.59 21.85
N ASP A 111 -1.92 11.83 22.39
CA ASP A 111 -2.34 11.16 23.62
C ASP A 111 -2.79 9.74 23.24
N LEU A 112 -2.16 8.72 23.82
CA LEU A 112 -2.45 7.32 23.53
C LEU A 112 -3.33 6.71 24.64
N ASP A 113 -4.39 6.02 24.24
CA ASP A 113 -5.09 5.06 25.09
C ASP A 113 -4.93 3.62 24.56
N GLU A 114 -5.67 2.67 25.13
CA GLU A 114 -5.57 1.24 24.80
C GLU A 114 -5.86 0.94 23.32
N PHE A 115 -6.68 1.75 22.65
CA PHE A 115 -7.15 1.45 21.29
C PHE A 115 -7.04 2.61 20.31
N THR A 116 -6.72 3.83 20.76
CA THR A 116 -6.76 5.04 19.95
C THR A 116 -5.64 6.02 20.27
N ALA A 117 -5.21 6.74 19.24
CA ALA A 117 -4.44 7.97 19.36
C ALA A 117 -5.39 9.14 19.23
N MET A 118 -5.36 10.04 20.20
CA MET A 118 -6.18 11.24 20.24
C MET A 118 -5.33 12.49 20.10
N ALA A 119 -5.95 13.52 19.54
CA ALA A 119 -5.35 14.84 19.55
C ALA A 119 -5.19 15.38 20.98
N THR A 120 -3.96 15.73 21.35
CA THR A 120 -3.65 16.35 22.64
C THR A 120 -4.34 17.69 22.82
N SER A 121 -4.44 18.15 24.07
CA SER A 121 -4.97 19.49 24.40
C SER A 121 -4.17 20.64 23.79
N ASN A 122 -2.92 20.42 23.37
CA ASN A 122 -2.10 21.39 22.64
C ASN A 122 -2.40 21.33 21.13
N PRO A 123 -3.15 22.29 20.57
CA PRO A 123 -3.65 22.21 19.19
C PRO A 123 -2.53 22.25 18.14
N ALA A 124 -1.40 22.89 18.48
CA ALA A 124 -0.28 23.07 17.57
C ALA A 124 0.46 21.76 17.25
N ARG A 125 0.34 20.74 18.13
CA ARG A 125 1.07 19.48 18.02
C ARG A 125 0.29 18.36 17.33
N THR A 126 -1.04 18.40 17.38
CA THR A 126 -1.91 17.31 16.88
C THR A 126 -2.92 17.76 15.83
N THR A 127 -2.57 18.78 15.04
CA THR A 127 -3.48 19.33 14.03
C THR A 127 -3.92 18.29 13.00
N SER A 128 -3.07 17.32 12.64
CA SER A 128 -3.41 16.24 11.69
C SER A 128 -4.44 15.26 12.24
N LEU A 129 -4.29 14.80 13.49
CA LEU A 129 -5.25 13.94 14.17
C LEU A 129 -6.64 14.59 14.26
N ARG A 130 -6.72 15.90 14.50
CA ARG A 130 -7.99 16.65 14.55
C ARG A 130 -8.77 16.66 13.24
N LYS A 131 -8.11 16.43 12.11
CA LYS A 131 -8.75 16.34 10.79
C LYS A 131 -9.31 14.95 10.50
N LEU A 132 -8.87 13.94 11.24
CA LEU A 132 -9.45 12.61 11.13
C LEU A 132 -10.88 12.61 11.70
N PRO A 133 -11.76 11.74 11.18
CA PRO A 133 -13.08 11.51 11.76
C PRO A 133 -13.02 11.26 13.27
N GLY A 134 -13.69 12.10 14.05
CA GLY A 134 -13.69 12.02 15.51
C GLY A 134 -12.41 12.54 16.20
N GLY A 135 -11.45 13.09 15.46
CA GLY A 135 -10.20 13.60 16.03
C GLY A 135 -9.26 12.51 16.54
N GLN A 136 -9.44 11.28 16.06
CA GLN A 136 -8.78 10.08 16.57
C GLN A 136 -8.29 9.18 15.44
N LEU A 137 -7.22 8.45 15.72
CA LEU A 137 -6.70 7.36 14.90
C LEU A 137 -6.86 6.05 15.67
N LEU A 138 -7.43 5.03 15.04
CA LEU A 138 -7.48 3.70 15.62
C LEU A 138 -6.07 3.10 15.67
N ILE A 139 -5.61 2.74 16.87
CA ILE A 139 -4.36 2.00 17.11
C ILE A 139 -4.63 0.50 17.32
N GLY A 140 -5.77 0.21 17.95
CA GLY A 140 -6.24 -1.14 18.18
C GLY A 140 -6.71 -1.83 16.90
N THR A 141 -7.23 -3.04 17.06
CA THR A 141 -7.61 -3.90 15.93
C THR A 141 -9.10 -3.94 15.64
N GLY A 142 -9.91 -3.31 16.50
CA GLY A 142 -11.35 -3.17 16.31
C GLY A 142 -11.68 -2.21 15.16
N GLY A 143 -12.31 -2.70 14.09
CA GLY A 143 -12.67 -1.86 12.94
C GLY A 143 -13.03 -2.66 11.69
N ASN A 144 -13.38 -1.98 10.60
CA ASN A 144 -13.63 -2.64 9.32
C ASN A 144 -12.30 -3.19 8.76
N PRO A 145 -12.18 -4.52 8.53
CA PRO A 145 -10.92 -5.14 8.12
C PRO A 145 -10.46 -4.72 6.72
N ARG A 146 -11.35 -4.21 5.87
CA ARG A 146 -10.99 -3.70 4.54
C ARG A 146 -10.32 -2.32 4.58
N ARG A 147 -10.41 -1.63 5.71
CA ARG A 147 -9.96 -0.23 5.83
C ARG A 147 -8.67 -0.10 6.63
N LEU A 148 -7.68 0.58 6.05
CA LEU A 148 -6.50 1.03 6.77
C LEU A 148 -6.92 2.00 7.87
N PHE A 149 -6.58 1.66 9.11
CA PHE A 149 -6.93 2.42 10.32
C PHE A 149 -8.43 2.80 10.39
N ASN A 150 -9.31 1.99 9.79
CA ASN A 150 -10.76 2.22 9.65
C ASN A 150 -11.17 3.43 8.78
N LEU A 151 -10.25 3.99 7.97
CA LEU A 151 -10.46 5.24 7.22
C LEU A 151 -10.51 5.05 5.70
N ILE A 152 -9.55 4.35 5.11
CA ILE A 152 -9.40 4.22 3.65
C ILE A 152 -9.36 2.74 3.24
N ASP A 153 -10.07 2.36 2.18
CA ASP A 153 -10.10 0.97 1.70
C ASP A 153 -8.78 0.62 0.98
N SER A 154 -8.17 -0.52 1.31
CA SER A 154 -6.93 -0.95 0.65
C SER A 154 -7.14 -1.30 -0.82
N ALA A 155 -8.34 -1.77 -1.20
CA ALA A 155 -8.69 -2.02 -2.60
C ALA A 155 -8.82 -0.71 -3.41
N GLU A 156 -9.29 0.37 -2.77
CA GLU A 156 -9.35 1.68 -3.42
C GLU A 156 -7.95 2.25 -3.66
N ILE A 157 -7.01 2.02 -2.73
CA ILE A 157 -5.60 2.38 -2.93
C ILE A 157 -5.00 1.60 -4.10
N GLU A 158 -5.28 0.30 -4.18
CA GLU A 158 -4.84 -0.55 -5.28
C GLU A 158 -5.39 -0.08 -6.63
N GLU A 159 -6.71 0.13 -6.73
CA GLU A 159 -7.36 0.60 -7.97
C GLU A 159 -6.74 1.92 -8.46
N ARG A 160 -6.46 2.85 -7.54
CA ARG A 160 -5.80 4.11 -7.89
C ARG A 160 -4.37 3.90 -8.37
N ALA A 161 -3.63 2.94 -7.81
CA ALA A 161 -2.29 2.60 -8.28
C ALA A 161 -2.34 1.97 -9.69
N TRP A 162 -3.32 1.12 -9.98
CA TRP A 162 -3.56 0.56 -11.32
C TRP A 162 -3.99 1.62 -12.35
N ALA A 163 -4.71 2.65 -11.92
CA ALA A 163 -5.14 3.73 -12.82
C ALA A 163 -3.99 4.62 -13.29
N VAL A 164 -2.81 4.54 -12.66
CA VAL A 164 -1.62 5.26 -13.09
C VAL A 164 -0.91 4.43 -14.15
N THR A 165 -1.12 4.77 -15.42
CA THR A 165 -0.39 4.16 -16.54
C THR A 165 1.06 4.67 -16.54
N THR A 166 2.01 3.74 -16.47
CA THR A 166 3.43 4.07 -16.40
C THR A 166 4.25 3.50 -17.56
N SER A 167 5.57 3.66 -17.47
CA SER A 167 6.51 3.14 -18.46
C SER A 167 6.54 1.61 -18.46
N THR A 168 6.40 0.97 -17.30
CA THR A 168 6.38 -0.50 -17.15
C THR A 168 5.16 -1.11 -17.83
N ASP A 169 3.96 -0.59 -17.59
CA ASP A 169 2.74 -1.09 -18.24
C ASP A 169 2.81 -0.87 -19.77
N ARG A 170 3.45 0.21 -20.23
CA ARG A 170 3.73 0.45 -21.66
C ARG A 170 4.76 -0.53 -22.23
N LEU A 171 5.83 -0.82 -21.50
CA LEU A 171 6.89 -1.74 -21.93
C LEU A 171 6.40 -3.20 -21.93
N GLU A 172 5.54 -3.57 -20.99
CA GLU A 172 4.87 -4.87 -20.95
C GLU A 172 3.94 -5.01 -22.16
N GLN A 173 3.12 -3.99 -22.44
CA GLN A 173 2.29 -3.94 -23.65
C GLN A 173 3.12 -3.99 -24.95
N GLU A 174 4.22 -3.22 -25.04
CA GLU A 174 5.14 -3.23 -26.18
C GLU A 174 5.84 -4.60 -26.33
N GLY A 175 6.15 -5.27 -25.22
CA GLY A 175 6.72 -6.61 -25.19
C GLY A 175 5.72 -7.69 -25.63
N GLU A 176 4.47 -7.62 -25.18
CA GLU A 176 3.37 -8.48 -25.63
C GLU A 176 3.08 -8.28 -27.12
N ASP A 177 3.03 -7.04 -27.59
CA ASP A 177 2.82 -6.69 -28.99
C ASP A 177 3.96 -7.21 -29.87
N TYR A 178 5.21 -7.06 -29.41
CA TYR A 178 6.39 -7.61 -30.08
C TYR A 178 6.39 -9.15 -30.11
N ALA A 179 6.03 -9.79 -29.00
CA ALA A 179 5.89 -11.25 -28.95
C ALA A 179 4.80 -11.76 -29.90
N HIS A 180 3.67 -11.04 -29.97
CA HIS A 180 2.58 -11.35 -30.88
C HIS A 180 2.98 -11.16 -32.36
N ASP A 181 3.74 -10.11 -32.68
CA ASP A 181 4.30 -9.88 -34.02
C ASP A 181 5.31 -10.97 -34.42
N LEU A 182 6.19 -11.39 -33.51
CA LEU A 182 7.10 -12.54 -33.74
C LEU A 182 6.33 -13.85 -33.98
N MET A 183 5.27 -14.11 -33.20
CA MET A 183 4.40 -15.28 -33.41
C MET A 183 3.70 -15.20 -34.78
N ALA A 184 3.19 -14.04 -35.17
CA ALA A 184 2.53 -13.82 -36.46
C ALA A 184 3.49 -14.00 -37.66
N ARG A 185 4.79 -13.74 -37.47
CA ARG A 185 5.85 -13.95 -38.46
C ARG A 185 6.43 -15.37 -38.46
N GLY A 186 6.04 -16.21 -37.49
CA GLY A 186 6.61 -17.56 -37.32
C GLY A 186 8.05 -17.56 -36.80
N GLU A 187 8.48 -16.47 -36.15
CA GLU A 187 9.83 -16.24 -35.64
C GLU A 187 9.92 -16.43 -34.10
N TRP A 188 8.80 -16.78 -33.45
CA TRP A 188 8.75 -17.10 -32.02
C TRP A 188 9.29 -18.52 -31.78
N PRO A 189 10.32 -18.73 -30.93
CA PRO A 189 10.98 -20.01 -30.87
C PRO A 189 10.06 -21.04 -30.20
N PRO A 190 9.93 -22.26 -30.76
CA PRO A 190 9.53 -23.40 -29.95
C PRO A 190 10.65 -23.60 -28.93
N TRP A 191 10.32 -23.58 -27.65
CA TRP A 191 11.24 -23.97 -26.60
C TRP A 191 11.71 -25.41 -26.90
N GLU A 192 12.96 -25.60 -27.34
CA GLU A 192 13.59 -26.92 -27.29
C GLU A 192 14.09 -27.09 -25.85
N PRO A 193 13.56 -28.07 -25.08
CA PRO A 193 14.17 -28.45 -23.83
C PRO A 193 15.61 -28.83 -24.15
N ASP A 194 16.59 -28.28 -23.43
CA ASP A 194 17.95 -28.80 -23.45
C ASP A 194 17.89 -30.27 -23.00
N ASP A 195 17.90 -31.18 -23.97
CA ASP A 195 18.21 -32.58 -23.75
C ASP A 195 19.69 -32.66 -23.33
N GLU A 196 19.90 -33.19 -22.12
CA GLU A 196 21.10 -33.90 -21.67
C GLU A 196 22.44 -33.13 -21.61
N GLU A 197 22.96 -32.99 -20.39
CA GLU A 197 24.28 -33.58 -20.11
C GLU A 197 24.17 -34.42 -18.83
N GLU A 198 23.87 -35.72 -19.00
CA GLU A 198 24.40 -36.74 -18.10
C GLU A 198 25.93 -36.78 -18.28
N GLY A 199 26.66 -36.54 -17.18
CA GLY A 199 28.12 -36.66 -17.10
C GLY A 199 28.59 -36.78 -15.66
#